data_AF-A0A9C6SR92-F1
#
_entry.id   AF-A0A9C6SR92-F1
#
_cell.length_a   1.000
_cell.length_b   1.000
_cell.length_c   1.000
_cell.angle_alpha   90.00
_cell.angle_beta   90.00
_cell.angle_gamma   90.00
#
_symmetry.space_group_name_H-M   'P 1'
#
loop_
_entity.id
_entity.type
_entity.pdbx_description
1 polymer ?
#
loop_
_entity_poly.entity_id
_entity_poly.type
_entity_poly.pdbx_seq_one_letter_code
_entity_poly.pdbx_strand_id
1 'polypeptide(L)'
;MWFYRRVDHGTPPAGYCLRLEGAEIGVETNMKYLGLTLDSHWTFGAHFERLAPYVEAMANALGWLLPRLGGPDVGVRRQYAGVVRSRLLYGAPIWAEDRMDSRCSLLKVRKLHRTVAIRVVRVFRTISAAAASVLAGFPPFELQALRYREIYLHIRGLSDRVGPVDADVRVRARRALLDRWRASLNMRADAPGLRVFEAVLPNWDVWLDGGGHPTW
;
A
#
# COMPACT_ATOMS: atom_id res chain seq x y z
N MET A 1 4.78 24.93 17.65
CA MET A 1 4.99 23.80 16.73
C MET A 1 3.63 23.22 16.35
N TRP A 2 2.92 23.91 15.45
CA TRP A 2 1.48 23.74 15.17
C TRP A 2 1.10 22.35 14.62
N PHE A 3 2.05 21.69 13.97
CA PHE A 3 1.88 20.33 13.45
C PHE A 3 2.19 19.23 14.47
N TYR A 4 2.69 19.51 15.68
CA TYR A 4 3.16 18.44 16.58
C TYR A 4 2.12 18.04 17.63
N ARG A 5 1.21 18.93 18.02
CA ARG A 5 0.22 18.69 19.08
C ARG A 5 -1.18 18.65 18.50
N ARG A 6 -1.90 17.55 18.76
CA ARG A 6 -3.29 17.35 18.27
C ARG A 6 -4.27 18.44 18.68
N VAL A 7 -3.97 19.10 19.80
CA VAL A 7 -4.75 20.19 20.39
C VAL A 7 -4.58 21.51 19.63
N ASP A 8 -3.50 21.66 18.86
CA ASP A 8 -3.16 22.89 18.15
C ASP A 8 -3.56 22.83 16.65
N HIS A 9 -4.33 21.83 16.22
CA HIS A 9 -4.71 21.61 14.82
C HIS A 9 -5.95 22.44 14.40
N GLY A 10 -5.89 23.15 13.27
CA GLY A 10 -6.99 23.93 12.68
C GLY A 10 -6.61 24.73 11.43
N THR A 11 -7.15 25.95 11.26
CA THR A 11 -6.64 26.96 10.31
C THR A 11 -5.44 27.71 10.92
N PRO A 12 -4.24 27.66 10.33
CA PRO A 12 -3.10 28.41 10.86
C PRO A 12 -3.40 29.92 10.85
N PRO A 13 -3.03 30.67 11.89
CA PRO A 13 -3.21 32.11 11.89
C PRO A 13 -2.46 32.73 10.71
N ALA A 14 -3.13 33.59 9.95
CA ALA A 14 -2.59 34.22 8.76
C ALA A 14 -1.27 34.93 9.07
N GLY A 15 -0.21 34.62 8.32
CA GLY A 15 1.11 35.27 8.45
C GLY A 15 2.13 34.54 9.31
N TYR A 16 1.88 33.29 9.75
CA TYR A 16 2.93 32.49 10.39
C TYR A 16 3.98 32.04 9.36
N CYS A 17 5.24 32.42 9.56
CA CYS A 17 6.39 31.97 8.77
C CYS A 17 7.39 31.25 9.67
N LEU A 18 7.77 30.02 9.32
CA LEU A 18 8.87 29.30 9.96
C LEU A 18 10.16 29.76 9.30
N ARG A 19 11.04 30.44 10.06
CA ARG A 19 12.42 30.68 9.63
C ARG A 19 13.27 29.47 9.98
N LEU A 20 13.72 28.74 8.96
CA LEU A 20 14.71 27.67 9.09
C LEU A 20 15.92 28.06 8.23
N GLU A 21 17.07 28.24 8.87
CA GLU A 21 18.36 28.58 8.23
C GLU A 21 18.28 29.69 7.17
N GLY A 22 17.52 30.76 7.44
CA GLY A 22 17.39 31.92 6.56
C GLY A 22 16.31 31.80 5.47
N ALA A 23 15.64 30.65 5.34
CA ALA A 23 14.47 30.49 4.49
C ALA A 23 13.18 30.74 5.28
N GLU A 24 12.31 31.62 4.76
CA GLU A 24 10.96 31.82 5.28
C GLU A 24 9.99 30.84 4.63
N ILE A 25 9.51 29.88 5.42
CA ILE A 25 8.50 28.91 4.99
C ILE A 25 7.15 29.40 5.51
N GLY A 26 6.30 29.86 4.59
CA GLY A 26 4.91 30.19 4.90
C GLY A 26 4.18 28.97 5.46
N VAL A 27 3.55 29.10 6.62
CA VAL A 27 2.76 28.03 7.22
C VAL A 27 1.41 27.97 6.52
N GLU A 28 1.36 27.24 5.42
CA GLU A 28 0.12 26.87 4.75
C GLU A 28 -0.61 25.74 5.52
N THR A 29 -1.89 25.51 5.21
CA THR A 29 -2.69 24.39 5.76
C THR A 29 -2.09 23.02 5.42
N ASN A 30 -1.21 22.95 4.43
CA ASN A 30 -0.48 21.75 4.05
C ASN A 30 1.03 22.02 3.97
N MET A 31 1.85 21.15 4.54
CA MET A 31 3.31 21.23 4.50
C MET A 31 3.89 19.98 3.82
N LYS A 32 4.86 20.16 2.93
CA LYS A 32 5.60 19.03 2.36
C LYS A 32 6.76 18.65 3.28
N TYR A 33 6.80 17.41 3.73
CA TYR A 33 7.87 16.90 4.59
C TYR A 33 8.23 15.47 4.20
N LEU A 34 9.52 15.23 3.95
CA LEU A 34 10.06 13.93 3.50
C LEU A 34 9.24 13.30 2.35
N GLY A 35 8.78 14.11 1.39
CA GLY A 35 7.97 13.62 0.27
C GLY A 35 6.50 13.30 0.58
N LEU A 36 6.06 13.46 1.83
CA LEU A 36 4.65 13.44 2.23
C LEU A 36 4.08 14.85 2.23
N THR A 37 2.77 14.97 2.04
CA THR A 37 2.04 16.24 2.22
C THR A 37 1.22 16.10 3.49
N LEU A 38 1.67 16.76 4.55
CA LEU A 38 1.03 16.78 5.86
C LEU A 38 0.02 17.92 5.88
N ASP A 39 -1.23 17.61 6.17
CA ASP A 39 -2.23 18.60 6.53
C ASP A 39 -2.17 18.88 8.04
N SER A 40 -2.70 20.03 8.47
CA SER A 40 -2.70 20.42 9.89
C SER A 40 -3.34 19.35 10.79
N HIS A 41 -4.32 18.59 10.30
CA HIS A 41 -5.00 17.53 11.05
C HIS A 41 -4.34 16.15 10.94
N TRP A 42 -3.20 16.02 10.26
CA TRP A 42 -2.53 14.74 9.99
C TRP A 42 -3.43 13.70 9.33
N THR A 43 -4.47 14.14 8.62
CA THR A 43 -5.36 13.20 7.95
C THR A 43 -4.68 12.59 6.74
N PHE A 44 -3.69 13.23 6.10
CA PHE A 44 -3.05 12.87 4.82
C PHE A 44 -3.94 13.01 3.58
N GLY A 45 -4.95 13.88 3.63
CA GLY A 45 -5.95 14.02 2.56
C GLY A 45 -5.37 14.55 1.27
N ALA A 46 -4.75 15.71 1.37
CA ALA A 46 -4.05 16.34 0.26
C ALA A 46 -2.96 15.43 -0.34
N HIS A 47 -2.31 14.61 0.50
CA HIS A 47 -1.34 13.62 0.02
C HIS A 47 -1.99 12.57 -0.88
N PHE A 48 -3.08 11.94 -0.44
CA PHE A 48 -3.76 10.90 -1.22
C PHE A 48 -4.45 11.43 -2.48
N GLU A 49 -5.00 12.65 -2.44
CA GLU A 49 -5.57 13.28 -3.64
C GLU A 49 -4.53 13.56 -4.72
N ARG A 50 -3.27 13.81 -4.34
CA ARG A 50 -2.15 13.95 -5.28
C ARG A 50 -1.54 12.61 -5.68
N LEU A 51 -1.39 11.69 -4.72
CA LEU A 51 -0.70 10.41 -4.92
C LEU A 51 -1.55 9.44 -5.75
N ALA A 52 -2.84 9.30 -5.45
CA ALA A 52 -3.72 8.34 -6.12
C ALA A 52 -3.75 8.50 -7.66
N PRO A 53 -4.04 9.70 -8.23
CA PRO A 53 -4.07 9.86 -9.68
C PRO A 53 -2.70 9.66 -10.33
N TYR A 54 -1.61 10.09 -9.66
CA TYR A 54 -0.25 9.87 -10.15
C TYR A 54 0.10 8.37 -10.23
N VAL A 55 -0.20 7.62 -9.18
CA VAL A 55 0.10 6.18 -9.12
C VAL A 55 -0.83 5.40 -10.05
N GLU A 56 -2.08 5.83 -10.22
CA GLU A 56 -3.00 5.26 -11.22
C GLU A 56 -2.54 5.54 -12.66
N ALA A 57 -2.07 6.76 -12.96
CA ALA A 57 -1.48 7.10 -14.25
C ALA A 57 -0.23 6.24 -14.54
N MET A 58 0.64 6.06 -13.54
CA MET A 58 1.80 5.16 -13.65
C MET A 58 1.35 3.71 -13.94
N ALA A 59 0.37 3.19 -13.20
CA ALA A 59 -0.17 1.85 -13.43
C ALA A 59 -0.83 1.69 -14.83
N ASN A 60 -1.43 2.75 -15.36
CA ASN A 60 -2.02 2.76 -16.70
C ASN A 60 -0.96 2.86 -17.80
N ALA A 61 0.08 3.67 -17.63
CA ALA A 61 1.22 3.76 -18.55
C ALA A 61 1.93 2.40 -18.69
N LEU A 62 2.05 1.66 -17.59
CA LEU A 62 2.52 0.27 -17.61
C LEU A 62 1.63 -0.63 -18.46
N GLY A 63 0.31 -0.41 -18.46
CA GLY A 63 -0.61 -1.15 -19.31
C GLY A 63 -0.39 -0.93 -20.81
N TRP A 64 0.19 0.20 -21.20
CA TRP A 64 0.56 0.50 -22.58
C TRP A 64 1.91 -0.14 -22.95
N LEU A 65 2.91 -0.05 -22.08
CA LEU A 65 4.23 -0.68 -22.27
C LEU A 65 4.18 -2.21 -22.22
N LEU A 66 3.17 -2.77 -21.54
CA LEU A 66 3.07 -4.19 -21.24
C LEU A 66 1.76 -4.77 -21.81
N PRO A 67 1.64 -4.90 -23.15
CA PRO A 67 0.45 -5.45 -23.79
C PRO A 67 0.18 -6.88 -23.30
N ARG A 68 -1.11 -7.30 -23.32
CA ARG A 68 -1.51 -8.63 -22.83
C ARG A 68 -0.92 -9.77 -23.66
N LEU A 69 -0.89 -9.58 -24.98
CA LEU A 69 -0.33 -10.53 -25.95
C LEU A 69 1.03 -10.02 -26.41
N GLY A 70 2.02 -10.93 -26.52
CA GLY A 70 3.36 -10.60 -27.02
C GLY A 70 4.17 -9.62 -26.15
N GLY A 71 3.75 -9.35 -24.91
CA GLY A 71 4.44 -8.41 -24.02
C GLY A 71 5.46 -9.08 -23.08
N PRO A 72 6.19 -8.27 -22.29
CA PRO A 72 7.27 -8.75 -21.41
C PRO A 72 6.82 -9.78 -20.37
N ASP A 73 7.77 -10.62 -19.97
CA ASP A 73 7.57 -11.70 -19.02
C ASP A 73 7.01 -11.24 -17.65
N VAL A 74 6.41 -12.18 -16.91
CA VAL A 74 5.83 -11.97 -15.59
C VAL A 74 6.82 -11.34 -14.61
N GLY A 75 8.11 -11.71 -14.67
CA GLY A 75 9.15 -11.13 -13.80
C GLY A 75 9.27 -9.60 -13.93
N VAL A 76 9.36 -9.11 -15.18
CA VAL A 76 9.44 -7.67 -15.49
C VAL A 76 8.20 -6.94 -14.97
N ARG A 77 7.00 -7.52 -15.15
CA ARG A 77 5.74 -6.92 -14.68
C ARG A 77 5.68 -6.84 -13.16
N ARG A 78 6.20 -7.85 -12.45
CA ARG A 78 6.30 -7.83 -10.99
C ARG A 78 7.26 -6.77 -10.49
N GLN A 79 8.36 -6.54 -11.19
CA GLN A 79 9.27 -5.44 -10.87
C GLN A 79 8.56 -4.08 -10.94
N TYR A 80 7.77 -3.86 -11.99
CA TYR A 80 6.95 -2.65 -12.11
C TYR A 80 5.85 -2.55 -11.05
N ALA A 81 5.18 -3.65 -10.71
CA ALA A 81 4.27 -3.69 -9.57
C ALA A 81 5.00 -3.34 -8.26
N GLY A 82 6.26 -3.74 -8.14
CA GLY A 82 7.17 -3.34 -7.07
C GLY A 82 7.37 -1.82 -7.01
N VAL A 83 7.64 -1.16 -8.13
CA VAL A 83 7.78 0.31 -8.21
C VAL A 83 6.50 1.02 -7.77
N VAL A 84 5.35 0.60 -8.31
CA VAL A 84 4.03 1.16 -7.97
C VAL A 84 3.76 1.00 -6.48
N ARG A 85 4.00 -0.21 -5.95
CA ARG A 85 3.85 -0.52 -4.54
C ARG A 85 4.76 0.34 -3.66
N SER A 86 6.05 0.45 -4.01
CA SER A 86 7.01 1.24 -3.22
C SER A 86 6.61 2.71 -3.17
N ARG A 87 6.08 3.26 -4.28
CA ARG A 87 5.60 4.63 -4.31
C ARG A 87 4.35 4.83 -3.47
N LEU A 88 3.40 3.90 -3.56
CA LEU A 88 2.15 3.96 -2.79
C LEU A 88 2.41 3.79 -1.29
N LEU A 89 3.22 2.82 -0.91
CA LEU A 89 3.46 2.43 0.48
C LEU A 89 4.56 3.27 1.16
N TYR A 90 5.11 4.25 0.44
CA TYR A 90 5.97 5.23 1.05
C TYR A 90 5.20 6.01 2.13
N GLY A 91 5.78 6.08 3.34
CA GLY A 91 5.12 6.69 4.50
C GLY A 91 3.92 5.90 5.04
N ALA A 92 3.64 4.69 4.55
CA ALA A 92 2.55 3.83 5.03
C ALA A 92 2.45 3.72 6.55
N PRO A 93 3.57 3.57 7.29
CA PRO A 93 3.48 3.53 8.74
C PRO A 93 2.81 4.71 9.41
N ILE A 94 2.90 5.88 8.79
CA ILE A 94 2.41 7.15 9.33
C ILE A 94 0.95 7.34 8.93
N TRP A 95 0.61 7.16 7.66
CA TRP A 95 -0.75 7.43 7.18
C TRP A 95 -1.73 6.26 7.32
N ALA A 96 -1.27 5.02 7.53
CA ALA A 96 -2.14 3.83 7.50
C ALA A 96 -3.22 3.81 8.58
N GLU A 97 -3.01 4.47 9.72
CA GLU A 97 -4.01 4.59 10.78
C GLU A 97 -5.16 5.49 10.33
N ASP A 98 -4.88 6.77 10.09
CA ASP A 98 -5.91 7.75 9.78
C ASP A 98 -6.59 7.50 8.41
N ARG A 99 -5.87 6.93 7.43
CA ARG A 99 -6.41 6.73 6.07
C ARG A 99 -7.17 5.44 5.89
N MET A 100 -6.80 4.36 6.58
CA MET A 100 -7.49 3.08 6.38
C MET A 100 -8.86 3.04 7.06
N ASP A 101 -9.12 3.95 8.00
CA ASP A 101 -10.46 4.16 8.58
C ASP A 101 -11.44 4.82 7.59
N SER A 102 -10.93 5.56 6.60
CA SER A 102 -11.75 6.18 5.56
C SER A 102 -12.11 5.20 4.45
N ARG A 103 -13.41 4.90 4.32
CA ARG A 103 -13.95 4.06 3.23
C ARG A 103 -13.52 4.51 1.84
N CYS A 104 -13.51 5.82 1.58
CA CYS A 104 -13.14 6.37 0.27
C CYS A 104 -11.66 6.07 -0.06
N SER A 105 -10.76 6.31 0.89
CA SER A 105 -9.32 6.05 0.72
C SER A 105 -9.04 4.56 0.53
N LEU A 106 -9.70 3.70 1.33
CA LEU A 106 -9.61 2.25 1.21
C LEU A 106 -10.05 1.76 -0.19
N LEU A 107 -11.15 2.29 -0.72
CA LEU A 107 -11.63 1.95 -2.07
C LEU A 107 -10.64 2.40 -3.16
N LYS A 108 -10.01 3.56 -3.03
CA LYS A 108 -8.96 4.03 -3.95
C LYS A 108 -7.76 3.07 -3.95
N VAL A 109 -7.28 2.66 -2.77
CA VAL A 109 -6.16 1.71 -2.62
C VAL A 109 -6.52 0.34 -3.21
N ARG A 110 -7.73 -0.17 -2.95
CA ARG A 110 -8.23 -1.43 -3.52
C ARG A 110 -8.34 -1.39 -5.04
N LYS A 111 -8.85 -0.29 -5.59
CA LYS A 111 -8.94 -0.06 -7.05
C LYS A 111 -7.55 -0.10 -7.68
N LEU A 112 -6.60 0.62 -7.10
CA LEU A 112 -5.22 0.65 -7.58
C LEU A 112 -4.57 -0.74 -7.52
N HIS A 113 -4.72 -1.46 -6.40
CA HIS A 113 -4.23 -2.82 -6.25
C HIS A 113 -4.78 -3.74 -7.34
N ARG A 114 -6.10 -3.69 -7.59
CA ARG A 114 -6.76 -4.44 -8.66
C ARG A 114 -6.16 -4.12 -10.03
N THR A 115 -5.98 -2.83 -10.34
CA THR A 115 -5.38 -2.40 -11.61
C THR A 115 -3.99 -3.00 -11.79
N VAL A 116 -3.13 -2.92 -10.78
CA VAL A 116 -1.77 -3.49 -10.84
C VAL A 116 -1.80 -5.00 -10.98
N ALA A 117 -2.59 -5.70 -10.17
CA ALA A 117 -2.69 -7.16 -10.19
C ALA A 117 -3.14 -7.69 -11.57
N ILE A 118 -4.14 -7.05 -12.18
CA ILE A 118 -4.61 -7.39 -13.53
C ILE A 118 -3.48 -7.24 -14.57
N ARG A 119 -2.65 -6.19 -14.46
CA ARG A 119 -1.54 -5.95 -15.39
C ARG A 119 -0.40 -6.94 -15.23
N VAL A 120 -0.15 -7.42 -14.01
CA VAL A 120 0.86 -8.45 -13.73
C VAL A 120 0.47 -9.78 -14.36
N VAL A 121 -0.78 -10.22 -14.17
CA VAL A 121 -1.27 -11.54 -14.62
C VAL A 121 -1.78 -11.52 -16.07
N ARG A 122 -1.96 -10.34 -16.69
CA ARG A 122 -2.48 -10.17 -18.06
C ARG A 122 -3.94 -10.59 -18.26
N VAL A 123 -4.71 -10.64 -17.17
CA VAL A 123 -6.10 -11.07 -17.20
C VAL A 123 -7.06 -9.98 -17.67
N PHE A 124 -8.31 -10.36 -17.94
CA PHE A 124 -9.37 -9.42 -18.29
C PHE A 124 -9.86 -8.62 -17.08
N ARG A 125 -10.41 -7.43 -17.36
CA ARG A 125 -10.99 -6.53 -16.33
C ARG A 125 -12.19 -7.10 -15.60
N THR A 126 -12.75 -8.23 -16.05
CA THR A 126 -13.91 -8.92 -15.46
C THR A 126 -13.53 -9.81 -14.27
N ILE A 127 -12.26 -10.24 -14.17
CA ILE A 127 -11.80 -11.08 -13.05
C ILE A 127 -11.94 -10.32 -11.73
N SER A 128 -12.35 -10.98 -10.64
CA SER A 128 -12.50 -10.34 -9.34
C SER A 128 -11.17 -9.83 -8.76
N ALA A 129 -11.21 -8.84 -7.87
CA ALA A 129 -9.99 -8.23 -7.35
C ALA A 129 -9.20 -9.23 -6.49
N ALA A 130 -9.92 -10.05 -5.74
CA ALA A 130 -9.35 -11.12 -4.93
C ALA A 130 -8.70 -12.20 -5.82
N ALA A 131 -9.36 -12.67 -6.88
CA ALA A 131 -8.78 -13.63 -7.81
C ALA A 131 -7.53 -13.06 -8.52
N ALA A 132 -7.59 -11.81 -8.98
CA ALA A 132 -6.42 -11.16 -9.57
C ALA A 132 -5.25 -11.05 -8.58
N SER A 133 -5.51 -10.79 -7.29
CA SER A 133 -4.47 -10.71 -6.24
C SER A 133 -3.80 -12.06 -6.01
N VAL A 134 -4.62 -13.12 -5.96
CA VAL A 134 -4.12 -14.49 -5.82
C VAL A 134 -3.30 -14.85 -7.05
N LEU A 135 -3.80 -14.68 -8.27
CA LEU A 135 -3.00 -15.00 -9.46
C LEU A 135 -1.72 -14.15 -9.58
N ALA A 136 -1.74 -12.91 -9.07
CA ALA A 136 -0.57 -12.03 -9.08
C ALA A 136 0.49 -12.37 -8.03
N GLY A 137 0.16 -13.21 -7.05
CA GLY A 137 1.11 -13.64 -6.02
C GLY A 137 1.45 -12.59 -4.97
N PHE A 138 0.59 -11.59 -4.74
CA PHE A 138 0.82 -10.64 -3.65
C PHE A 138 -0.48 -10.11 -3.00
N PRO A 139 -0.45 -9.87 -1.68
CA PRO A 139 -1.63 -9.43 -0.93
C PRO A 139 -2.09 -8.01 -1.29
N PRO A 140 -3.37 -7.66 -1.05
CA PRO A 140 -3.87 -6.29 -1.15
C PRO A 140 -2.95 -5.24 -0.51
N PHE A 141 -2.78 -4.09 -1.18
CA PHE A 141 -1.95 -2.99 -0.67
C PHE A 141 -2.36 -2.46 0.70
N GLU A 142 -3.65 -2.51 1.06
CA GLU A 142 -4.13 -2.16 2.40
C GLU A 142 -3.50 -3.04 3.49
N LEU A 143 -3.43 -4.36 3.27
CA LEU A 143 -2.83 -5.28 4.24
C LEU A 143 -1.32 -5.06 4.30
N GLN A 144 -0.68 -4.76 3.16
CA GLN A 144 0.74 -4.42 3.13
C GLN A 144 1.04 -3.13 3.91
N ALA A 145 0.18 -2.10 3.81
CA ALA A 145 0.31 -0.87 4.58
C ALA A 145 0.23 -1.13 6.09
N LEU A 146 -0.73 -1.95 6.53
CA LEU A 146 -0.85 -2.37 7.93
C LEU A 146 0.40 -3.11 8.42
N ARG A 147 1.00 -3.98 7.58
CA ARG A 147 2.27 -4.65 7.91
C ARG A 147 3.41 -3.64 8.12
N TYR A 148 3.53 -2.64 7.24
CA TYR A 148 4.56 -1.60 7.39
C TYR A 148 4.38 -0.82 8.69
N ARG A 149 3.14 -0.50 9.06
CA ARG A 149 2.83 0.15 10.34
C ARG A 149 3.21 -0.70 11.54
N GLU A 150 2.87 -1.99 11.54
CA GLU A 150 3.21 -2.90 12.64
C GLU A 150 4.72 -2.97 12.89
N ILE A 151 5.51 -3.13 11.81
CA ILE A 151 6.97 -3.12 11.89
C ILE A 151 7.48 -1.78 12.44
N TYR A 152 6.95 -0.66 11.95
CA TYR A 152 7.35 0.66 12.41
C TYR A 152 7.04 0.90 13.88
N LEU A 153 5.84 0.55 14.36
CA LEU A 153 5.48 0.71 15.76
C LEU A 153 6.35 -0.15 16.67
N HIS A 154 6.68 -1.37 16.23
CA HIS A 154 7.60 -2.22 16.96
C HIS A 154 8.98 -1.56 17.09
N ILE A 155 9.54 -1.07 15.98
CA ILE A 155 10.85 -0.37 15.98
C ILE A 155 10.79 0.90 16.83
N ARG A 156 9.72 1.68 16.73
CA ARG A 156 9.55 2.90 17.52
C ARG A 156 9.43 2.60 19.01
N GLY A 157 8.74 1.52 19.39
CA GLY A 157 8.67 1.06 20.78
C GLY A 157 10.01 0.53 21.31
N LEU A 158 10.87 0.02 20.42
CA LEU A 158 12.26 -0.32 20.71
C LEU A 158 13.20 0.89 20.74
N SER A 159 12.74 2.11 20.46
CA SER A 159 13.64 3.28 20.39
C SER A 159 14.29 3.66 21.73
N ASP A 160 13.90 3.01 22.84
CA ASP A 160 14.61 3.02 24.14
C ASP A 160 15.72 1.94 24.25
N ARG A 161 15.89 1.09 23.24
CA ARG A 161 16.86 -0.01 23.16
C ARG A 161 17.44 -0.07 21.73
N VAL A 162 18.56 0.61 21.51
CA VAL A 162 19.27 0.62 20.22
C VAL A 162 19.75 -0.80 19.88
N GLY A 163 19.16 -1.43 18.87
CA GLY A 163 19.56 -2.74 18.35
C GLY A 163 19.00 -2.98 16.94
N PRO A 164 19.57 -3.92 16.16
CA PRO A 164 19.06 -4.25 14.84
C PRO A 164 17.60 -4.67 14.91
N VAL A 165 16.80 -4.31 13.89
CA VAL A 165 15.43 -4.79 13.75
C VAL A 165 15.47 -6.30 13.76
N ASP A 166 14.95 -6.89 14.82
CA ASP A 166 14.92 -8.34 14.99
C ASP A 166 14.29 -8.96 13.74
N ALA A 167 15.06 -9.82 13.05
CA ALA A 167 14.62 -10.47 11.82
C ALA A 167 13.27 -11.17 12.05
N ASP A 168 13.06 -11.63 13.29
CA ASP A 168 11.83 -12.25 13.77
C ASP A 168 10.60 -11.34 13.64
N VAL A 169 10.76 -10.01 13.78
CA VAL A 169 9.64 -9.05 13.67
C VAL A 169 9.16 -8.97 12.23
N ARG A 170 10.09 -8.91 11.28
CA ARG A 170 9.75 -8.87 9.85
C ARG A 170 9.10 -10.19 9.41
N VAL A 171 9.62 -11.31 9.91
CA VAL A 171 9.06 -12.66 9.66
C VAL A 171 7.66 -12.77 10.26
N ARG A 172 7.47 -12.37 11.52
CA ARG A 172 6.17 -12.38 12.21
C ARG A 172 5.14 -11.51 11.52
N ALA A 173 5.49 -10.27 11.19
CA ALA A 173 4.59 -9.34 10.50
C ALA A 173 4.24 -9.83 9.09
N ARG A 174 5.17 -10.52 8.40
CA ARG A 174 4.88 -11.19 7.12
C ARG A 174 3.92 -12.36 7.31
N ARG A 175 4.09 -13.19 8.33
CA ARG A 175 3.17 -14.30 8.62
C ARG A 175 1.77 -13.79 8.93
N ALA A 176 1.64 -12.82 9.84
CA ALA A 176 0.37 -12.18 10.17
C ALA A 176 -0.33 -11.55 8.96
N LEU A 177 0.44 -10.92 8.04
CA LEU A 177 -0.08 -10.43 6.76
C LEU A 177 -0.70 -11.55 5.92
N LEU A 178 0.01 -12.68 5.77
CA LEU A 178 -0.43 -13.82 4.98
C LEU A 178 -1.65 -14.50 5.61
N ASP A 179 -1.69 -14.63 6.94
CA ASP A 179 -2.83 -15.20 7.67
C ASP A 179 -4.08 -14.34 7.52
N ARG A 180 -3.96 -13.01 7.68
CA ARG A 180 -5.06 -12.07 7.42
C ARG A 180 -5.53 -12.14 5.98
N TRP A 181 -4.61 -12.26 5.04
CA TRP A 181 -4.96 -12.39 3.63
C TRP A 181 -5.74 -13.68 3.37
N ARG A 182 -5.24 -14.83 3.86
CA ARG A 182 -5.90 -16.13 3.77
C ARG A 182 -7.29 -16.11 4.40
N ALA A 183 -7.43 -15.58 5.61
CA ALA A 183 -8.71 -15.42 6.29
C ALA A 183 -9.69 -14.58 5.46
N SER A 184 -9.22 -13.47 4.87
CA SER A 184 -10.07 -12.64 4.00
C SER A 184 -10.51 -13.32 2.71
N LEU A 185 -9.77 -14.33 2.23
CA LEU A 185 -10.16 -15.13 1.07
C LEU A 185 -11.20 -16.19 1.47
N ASN A 186 -11.02 -16.84 2.63
CA ASN A 186 -11.99 -17.80 3.17
C ASN A 186 -13.36 -17.16 3.45
N MET A 187 -13.40 -15.90 3.90
CA MET A 187 -14.65 -15.15 4.09
C MET A 187 -15.39 -14.83 2.78
N ARG A 188 -14.79 -15.11 1.62
CA ARG A 188 -15.33 -14.79 0.28
C ARG A 188 -15.79 -16.06 -0.45
N ALA A 189 -16.28 -17.06 0.29
CA ALA A 189 -16.70 -18.36 -0.24
C ALA A 189 -17.76 -18.27 -1.37
N ASP A 190 -18.61 -17.23 -1.39
CA ASP A 190 -19.61 -17.02 -2.46
C ASP A 190 -19.22 -15.94 -3.48
N ALA A 191 -17.97 -15.48 -3.46
CA ALA A 191 -17.54 -14.36 -4.29
C ALA A 191 -17.10 -14.79 -5.70
N PRO A 192 -17.18 -13.89 -6.70
CA PRO A 192 -16.60 -14.14 -8.02
C PRO A 192 -15.12 -14.51 -7.92
N GLY A 193 -14.72 -15.59 -8.61
CA GLY A 193 -13.35 -16.10 -8.59
C GLY A 193 -13.10 -17.26 -7.61
N LEU A 194 -14.14 -17.84 -7.02
CA LEU A 194 -14.07 -18.98 -6.10
C LEU A 194 -13.17 -20.12 -6.60
N ARG A 195 -13.26 -20.50 -7.88
CA ARG A 195 -12.42 -21.56 -8.49
C ARG A 195 -10.91 -21.31 -8.33
N VAL A 196 -10.48 -20.04 -8.34
CA VAL A 196 -9.07 -19.69 -8.11
C VAL A 196 -8.70 -19.91 -6.65
N PHE A 197 -9.61 -19.60 -5.73
CA PHE A 197 -9.38 -19.80 -4.30
C PHE A 197 -9.36 -21.28 -3.95
N GLU A 198 -10.29 -22.08 -4.47
CA GLU A 198 -10.34 -23.53 -4.27
C GLU A 198 -9.08 -24.23 -4.78
N ALA A 199 -8.47 -23.73 -5.86
CA ALA A 199 -7.24 -24.27 -6.40
C ALA A 199 -6.00 -23.91 -5.55
N VAL A 200 -6.00 -22.73 -4.92
CA VAL A 200 -4.81 -22.17 -4.23
C VAL A 200 -4.83 -22.38 -2.71
N LEU A 201 -5.97 -22.21 -2.05
CA LEU A 201 -6.08 -22.26 -0.59
C LEU A 201 -5.68 -23.61 0.04
N PRO A 202 -5.94 -24.78 -0.58
CA PRO A 202 -5.44 -26.06 -0.09
C PRO A 202 -3.91 -26.18 -0.16
N ASN A 203 -3.30 -25.56 -1.18
CA ASN A 203 -1.86 -25.61 -1.45
C ASN A 203 -1.17 -24.28 -1.12
N TRP A 204 -1.67 -23.56 -0.12
CA TRP A 204 -1.28 -22.16 0.16
C TRP A 204 0.23 -21.97 0.32
N ASP A 205 0.88 -22.83 1.11
CA ASP A 205 2.30 -22.69 1.42
C ASP A 205 3.18 -23.02 0.19
N VAL A 206 2.86 -24.12 -0.51
CA VAL A 206 3.52 -24.50 -1.78
C VAL A 206 3.38 -23.40 -2.83
N TRP A 207 2.17 -22.82 -2.95
CA TRP A 207 1.89 -21.74 -3.86
C TRP A 207 2.67 -20.45 -3.50
N LEU A 208 2.80 -20.13 -2.22
CA LEU A 208 3.60 -18.99 -1.75
C LEU A 208 5.10 -19.18 -2.05
N ASP A 209 5.62 -20.39 -1.83
CA ASP A 209 7.02 -20.72 -2.08
C ASP A 209 7.36 -20.69 -3.58
N GLY A 210 6.41 -21.06 -4.43
CA GLY A 210 6.48 -20.91 -5.90
C GLY A 210 6.33 -19.48 -6.43
N GLY A 211 6.37 -18.46 -5.57
CA GLY A 211 6.22 -17.05 -5.96
C GLY A 211 4.79 -16.66 -6.36
N GLY A 212 3.81 -17.48 -6.00
CA GLY A 212 2.40 -17.26 -6.26
C GLY A 212 1.95 -17.57 -7.69
N HIS A 213 2.66 -18.44 -8.42
CA HIS A 213 2.21 -18.94 -9.72
C HIS A 213 1.36 -20.21 -9.55
N PRO A 214 0.18 -20.30 -10.17
CA PRO A 214 -0.53 -21.57 -10.26
C PRO A 214 0.23 -22.51 -11.21
N THR A 215 0.80 -23.62 -10.72
CA THR A 215 1.44 -24.63 -11.56
C THR A 215 0.34 -25.51 -12.18
N TRP A 216 -0.21 -25.07 -13.31
CA TRP A 216 -1.09 -25.89 -14.15
C TRP A 216 -0.58 -25.82 -15.59
#